data_AF-A0A0F2LAC4-F1
#
_entry.id   AF-A0A0F2LAC4-F1
#
_cell.length_a   1.000
_cell.length_b   1.000
_cell.length_c   1.000
_cell.angle_alpha   90.00
_cell.angle_beta   90.00
_cell.angle_gamma   90.00
#
_symmetry.space_group_name_H-M   'P 1'
#
loop_
_entity.id
_entity.type
_entity.pdbx_description
1 polymer ?
#
loop_
_entity_poly.entity_id
_entity_poly.type
_entity_poly.pdbx_seq_one_letter_code
_entity_poly.pdbx_strand_id
1 'polypeptide(L)'
;MRLETVWVGRGGQGVVTAVYLIAHASIRDGLYALANPEFGAERRGAPVKAFLTLTDYLEDSPEPIKTPDVAIFLDDKLLEPMKIITDAVKPGGYVLVSSGKEPEKVAELVGRDDVNIAVVDGIGIALKHVKLAVPNAPLAGVFSRVFGFPSLESIRDALEAQLGKAVEANFAAAKEAYESVVVIKAKGAGGAREAVEIPTTSAFLTGPYELVPWQKVNKAGVVYPGSSLRYKTGSWRTEKPIIDHSKCIMCRKCWLFCPDDAVLEVWRDVEKGGKAVRVKEIEFNYDYCKGCGICADVCPTGAITMVREI
;
A
#
# COMPACT_ATOMS: atom_id res chain seq x y z
N MET A 1 -26.37 -1.37 -13.49
CA MET A 1 -25.34 -0.88 -12.56
C MET A 1 -23.99 -1.34 -13.08
N ARG A 2 -22.99 -0.45 -13.15
CA ARG A 2 -21.59 -0.79 -13.44
C ARG A 2 -20.71 0.03 -12.51
N LEU A 3 -19.82 -0.62 -11.77
CA LEU A 3 -18.85 0.02 -10.89
C LEU A 3 -17.46 -0.57 -11.17
N GLU A 4 -16.54 0.29 -11.57
CA GLU A 4 -15.17 -0.05 -11.93
C GLU A 4 -14.20 0.47 -10.88
N THR A 5 -13.44 -0.44 -10.29
CA THR A 5 -12.58 -0.12 -9.14
C THR A 5 -11.15 -0.58 -9.40
N VAL A 6 -10.19 0.22 -8.92
CA VAL A 6 -8.77 -0.14 -8.88
C VAL A 6 -8.29 -0.13 -7.44
N TRP A 7 -7.72 -1.25 -7.01
CA TRP A 7 -7.18 -1.46 -5.69
C TRP A 7 -5.67 -1.41 -5.77
N VAL A 8 -5.04 -0.57 -4.97
CA VAL A 8 -3.61 -0.27 -5.01
C VAL A 8 -3.04 -0.52 -3.64
N GLY A 9 -2.00 -1.33 -3.56
CA GLY A 9 -1.33 -1.62 -2.30
C GLY A 9 0.03 -2.22 -2.55
N ARG A 10 0.59 -2.87 -1.54
CA ARG A 10 1.87 -3.56 -1.62
C ARG A 10 1.68 -5.06 -1.60
N GLY A 11 2.60 -5.79 -2.22
CA GLY A 11 2.69 -7.24 -2.08
C GLY A 11 2.73 -7.63 -0.60
N GLY A 12 1.78 -8.47 -0.16
CA GLY A 12 1.62 -8.87 1.23
C GLY A 12 0.65 -8.03 2.09
N GLN A 13 0.02 -6.97 1.55
CA GLN A 13 -1.04 -6.21 2.24
C GLN A 13 -2.46 -6.77 1.99
N GLY A 14 -2.59 -7.77 1.12
CA GLY A 14 -3.88 -8.42 0.85
C GLY A 14 -4.72 -7.73 -0.23
N VAL A 15 -4.12 -7.00 -1.17
CA VAL A 15 -4.83 -6.32 -2.29
C VAL A 15 -5.73 -7.29 -3.07
N VAL A 16 -5.16 -8.40 -3.55
CA VAL A 16 -5.89 -9.41 -4.33
C VAL A 16 -6.98 -10.07 -3.47
N THR A 17 -6.68 -10.35 -2.20
CA THR A 17 -7.65 -10.90 -1.26
C THR A 17 -8.81 -9.94 -1.02
N ALA A 18 -8.55 -8.63 -0.91
CA ALA A 18 -9.59 -7.60 -0.74
C ALA A 18 -10.52 -7.55 -1.96
N VAL A 19 -9.95 -7.60 -3.17
CA VAL A 19 -10.72 -7.65 -4.42
C VAL A 19 -11.61 -8.89 -4.46
N TYR A 20 -11.08 -10.08 -4.18
CA TYR A 20 -11.90 -11.28 -4.15
C TYR A 20 -12.94 -11.26 -3.03
N LEU A 21 -12.62 -10.67 -1.87
CA LEU A 21 -13.57 -10.50 -0.78
C LEU A 21 -14.78 -9.68 -1.23
N ILE A 22 -14.56 -8.51 -1.85
CA ILE A 22 -15.65 -7.67 -2.37
C ILE A 22 -16.36 -8.34 -3.55
N ALA A 23 -15.65 -9.04 -4.43
CA ALA A 23 -16.25 -9.78 -5.54
C ALA A 23 -17.22 -10.86 -5.02
N HIS A 24 -16.76 -11.73 -4.12
CA HIS A 24 -17.59 -12.79 -3.55
C HIS A 24 -18.76 -12.25 -2.73
N ALA A 25 -18.55 -11.20 -1.94
CA ALA A 25 -19.62 -10.55 -1.20
C ALA A 25 -20.67 -9.92 -2.14
N SER A 26 -20.23 -9.24 -3.20
CA SER A 26 -21.12 -8.65 -4.21
C SER A 26 -21.89 -9.69 -5.03
N ILE A 27 -21.26 -10.84 -5.33
CA ILE A 27 -21.93 -11.96 -6.01
C ILE A 27 -23.08 -12.51 -5.17
N ARG A 28 -22.90 -12.61 -3.85
CA ARG A 28 -23.99 -13.02 -2.95
C ARG A 28 -25.14 -12.02 -2.94
N ASP A 29 -24.85 -10.74 -3.13
CA ASP A 29 -25.85 -9.68 -3.26
C ASP A 29 -26.47 -9.60 -4.67
N GLY A 30 -26.20 -10.60 -5.54
CA GLY A 30 -26.83 -10.73 -6.86
C GLY A 30 -26.12 -10.00 -7.99
N LEU A 31 -24.91 -9.48 -7.76
CA LEU A 31 -24.10 -8.85 -8.81
C LEU A 31 -23.20 -9.87 -9.52
N TYR A 32 -22.71 -9.47 -10.69
CA TYR A 32 -21.59 -10.12 -11.37
C TYR A 32 -20.30 -9.40 -11.01
N ALA A 33 -19.20 -10.15 -10.96
CA ALA A 33 -17.89 -9.59 -10.64
C ALA A 33 -16.82 -10.15 -11.58
N LEU A 34 -16.00 -9.25 -12.13
CA LEU A 34 -14.81 -9.57 -12.89
C LEU A 34 -13.58 -8.97 -12.22
N ALA A 35 -12.64 -9.82 -11.82
CA ALA A 35 -11.45 -9.41 -11.06
C ALA A 35 -10.16 -9.73 -11.85
N ASN A 36 -9.39 -8.69 -12.16
CA ASN A 36 -8.16 -8.79 -12.95
C ASN A 36 -6.98 -8.20 -12.14
N PRO A 37 -6.26 -9.01 -11.35
CA PRO A 37 -5.09 -8.56 -10.59
C PRO A 37 -3.84 -8.44 -11.48
N GLU A 38 -2.99 -7.44 -11.21
CA GLU A 38 -1.73 -7.21 -11.92
C GLU A 38 -0.59 -6.91 -10.92
N PHE A 39 0.48 -7.70 -10.97
CA PHE A 39 1.61 -7.60 -10.06
C PHE A 39 2.94 -7.92 -10.77
N GLY A 40 4.03 -7.37 -10.23
CA GLY A 40 5.39 -7.57 -10.73
C GLY A 40 6.02 -8.89 -10.29
N ALA A 41 7.32 -9.04 -10.57
CA ALA A 41 8.09 -10.23 -10.22
C ALA A 41 8.52 -10.27 -8.73
N GLU A 42 8.36 -9.16 -8.02
CA GLU A 42 8.75 -9.02 -6.62
C GLU A 42 7.86 -9.87 -5.70
N ARG A 43 8.48 -10.58 -4.76
CA ARG A 43 7.76 -11.48 -3.84
C ARG A 43 6.92 -10.73 -2.79
N ARG A 44 7.32 -9.52 -2.38
CA ARG A 44 6.65 -8.72 -1.32
C ARG A 44 7.04 -7.24 -1.42
N GLY A 45 6.17 -6.34 -0.95
CA GLY A 45 6.45 -4.91 -0.73
C GLY A 45 6.33 -4.02 -1.97
N ALA A 46 6.59 -4.56 -3.16
CA ALA A 46 6.38 -3.85 -4.42
C ALA A 46 4.90 -3.46 -4.60
N PRO A 47 4.62 -2.34 -5.28
CA PRO A 47 3.25 -1.95 -5.61
C PRO A 47 2.52 -3.04 -6.41
N VAL A 48 1.27 -3.27 -6.06
CA VAL A 48 0.34 -4.20 -6.69
C VAL A 48 -0.93 -3.43 -7.00
N LYS A 49 -1.50 -3.65 -8.18
CA LYS A 49 -2.81 -3.13 -8.54
C LYS A 49 -3.75 -4.29 -8.86
N ALA A 50 -5.01 -4.17 -8.51
CA ALA A 50 -6.02 -5.15 -8.88
C ALA A 50 -7.31 -4.45 -9.29
N PHE A 51 -7.83 -4.85 -10.43
CA PHE A 51 -9.04 -4.30 -11.00
C PHE A 51 -10.24 -5.16 -10.60
N LEU A 52 -11.36 -4.52 -10.32
CA LEU A 52 -12.63 -5.17 -10.06
C LEU A 52 -13.75 -4.39 -10.72
N THR A 53 -14.47 -5.06 -11.61
CA THR A 53 -15.70 -4.58 -12.24
C THR A 53 -16.88 -5.31 -11.61
N LEU A 54 -17.84 -4.55 -11.09
CA LEU A 54 -19.11 -5.06 -10.55
C LEU A 54 -20.27 -4.59 -11.43
N THR A 55 -21.13 -5.52 -11.84
CA THR A 55 -22.24 -5.25 -12.76
C THR A 55 -23.51 -5.99 -12.35
N ASP A 56 -24.66 -5.52 -12.84
CA ASP A 56 -25.94 -6.26 -12.76
C ASP A 56 -26.20 -7.12 -14.02
N TYR A 57 -25.22 -7.23 -14.90
CA TYR A 57 -25.21 -8.06 -16.10
C TYR A 57 -23.88 -8.79 -16.23
N LEU A 58 -23.83 -9.87 -17.01
CA LEU A 58 -22.59 -10.60 -17.27
C LEU A 58 -21.66 -9.75 -18.15
N GLU A 59 -20.50 -9.38 -17.60
CA GLU A 59 -19.41 -8.73 -18.32
C GLU A 59 -18.34 -9.78 -18.67
N ASP A 60 -17.95 -9.85 -19.94
CA ASP A 60 -16.99 -10.84 -20.46
C ASP A 60 -15.70 -10.22 -21.01
N SER A 61 -15.56 -8.89 -21.03
CA SER A 61 -14.34 -8.22 -21.46
C SER A 61 -13.26 -8.27 -20.37
N PRO A 62 -12.10 -8.91 -20.62
CA PRO A 62 -10.99 -8.91 -19.67
C PRO A 62 -10.13 -7.63 -19.74
N GLU A 63 -10.57 -6.59 -20.45
CA GLU A 63 -9.77 -5.37 -20.63
C GLU A 63 -9.48 -4.68 -19.27
N PRO A 64 -8.23 -4.25 -19.02
CA PRO A 64 -7.91 -3.49 -17.82
C PRO A 64 -8.68 -2.16 -17.75
N ILE A 65 -9.11 -1.79 -16.55
CA ILE A 65 -9.82 -0.53 -16.29
C ILE A 65 -8.84 0.64 -16.45
N LYS A 66 -9.15 1.56 -17.37
CA LYS A 66 -8.33 2.75 -17.64
C LYS A 66 -8.78 3.98 -16.85
N THR A 67 -10.09 4.13 -16.64
CA THR A 67 -10.71 5.26 -15.93
C THR A 67 -11.69 4.72 -14.88
N PRO A 68 -11.23 4.48 -13.64
CA PRO A 68 -12.08 3.87 -12.61
C PRO A 68 -13.10 4.85 -12.03
N ASP A 69 -14.21 4.33 -11.53
CA ASP A 69 -15.15 5.07 -10.67
C ASP A 69 -14.58 5.21 -9.24
N VAL A 70 -13.76 4.23 -8.82
CA VAL A 70 -13.21 4.16 -7.47
C VAL A 70 -11.73 3.75 -7.49
N ALA A 71 -10.88 4.52 -6.83
CA ALA A 71 -9.52 4.08 -6.48
C ALA A 71 -9.43 3.79 -4.98
N ILE A 72 -8.86 2.65 -4.61
CA ILE A 72 -8.70 2.23 -3.22
C ILE A 72 -7.22 2.03 -2.94
N PHE A 73 -6.64 2.80 -2.02
CA PHE A 73 -5.25 2.74 -1.60
C PHE A 73 -5.13 2.08 -0.22
N LEU A 74 -4.43 0.95 -0.16
CA LEU A 74 -4.12 0.23 1.07
C LEU A 74 -3.01 0.90 1.90
N ASP A 75 -2.27 1.82 1.29
CA ASP A 75 -1.15 2.54 1.89
C ASP A 75 -1.07 3.93 1.23
N ASP A 76 -1.09 4.98 2.04
CA ASP A 76 -1.06 6.37 1.56
C ASP A 76 0.29 6.77 0.95
N LYS A 77 1.38 6.05 1.27
CA LYS A 77 2.69 6.22 0.64
C LYS A 77 2.68 5.87 -0.86
N LEU A 78 1.59 5.27 -1.35
CA LEU A 78 1.40 4.98 -2.77
C LEU A 78 0.70 6.12 -3.53
N LEU A 79 0.12 7.12 -2.86
CA LEU A 79 -0.60 8.22 -3.52
C LEU A 79 0.30 9.02 -4.46
N GLU A 80 1.50 9.38 -4.01
CA GLU A 80 2.48 10.13 -4.82
C GLU A 80 3.06 9.28 -5.98
N PRO A 81 3.67 8.11 -5.76
CA PRO A 81 4.25 7.32 -6.86
C PRO A 81 3.19 6.78 -7.84
N MET A 82 1.93 6.67 -7.42
CA MET A 82 0.82 6.18 -8.24
C MET A 82 -0.21 7.29 -8.53
N LYS A 83 0.22 8.56 -8.58
CA LYS A 83 -0.66 9.72 -8.78
C LYS A 83 -1.57 9.57 -10.01
N ILE A 84 -1.06 8.95 -11.08
CA ILE A 84 -1.81 8.62 -12.30
C ILE A 84 -3.14 7.93 -12.02
N ILE A 85 -3.21 7.07 -10.99
CA ILE A 85 -4.44 6.37 -10.61
C ILE A 85 -5.45 7.36 -10.03
N THR A 86 -5.03 8.24 -9.12
CA THR A 86 -5.92 9.28 -8.56
C THR A 86 -6.38 10.27 -9.63
N ASP A 87 -5.53 10.56 -10.61
CA ASP A 87 -5.86 11.46 -11.73
C ASP A 87 -6.84 10.83 -12.73
N ALA A 88 -6.79 9.50 -12.89
CA ALA A 88 -7.69 8.75 -13.78
C ALA A 88 -9.09 8.49 -13.20
N VAL A 89 -9.31 8.72 -11.90
CA VAL A 89 -10.65 8.58 -11.29
C VAL A 89 -11.63 9.56 -11.94
N LYS A 90 -12.80 9.08 -12.35
CA LYS A 90 -13.85 9.92 -12.95
C LYS A 90 -14.29 11.02 -11.97
N PRO A 91 -14.60 12.25 -12.43
CA PRO A 91 -15.18 13.29 -11.57
C PRO A 91 -16.44 12.80 -10.86
N GLY A 92 -16.60 13.14 -9.58
CA GLY A 92 -17.64 12.62 -8.70
C GLY A 92 -17.40 11.20 -8.18
N GLY A 93 -16.34 10.52 -8.65
CA GLY A 93 -15.90 9.22 -8.17
C GLY A 93 -15.33 9.25 -6.75
N TYR A 94 -14.70 8.16 -6.34
CA TYR A 94 -14.20 7.98 -4.98
C TYR A 94 -12.72 7.60 -4.92
N VAL A 95 -12.00 8.15 -3.94
CA VAL A 95 -10.65 7.74 -3.55
C VAL A 95 -10.70 7.30 -2.08
N LEU A 96 -10.60 6.00 -1.83
CA LEU A 96 -10.55 5.41 -0.50
C LEU A 96 -9.09 5.22 -0.11
N VAL A 97 -8.67 5.64 1.08
CA VAL A 97 -7.27 5.59 1.51
C VAL A 97 -7.17 5.06 2.93
N SER A 98 -6.36 4.02 3.11
CA SER A 98 -5.87 3.60 4.41
C SER A 98 -4.67 4.45 4.82
N SER A 99 -4.86 5.37 5.78
CA SER A 99 -3.83 6.25 6.32
C SER A 99 -4.04 6.52 7.80
N GLY A 100 -2.96 6.59 8.57
CA GLY A 100 -2.97 7.08 9.94
C GLY A 100 -2.84 8.60 10.07
N LYS A 101 -2.81 9.34 8.96
CA LYS A 101 -2.76 10.81 8.94
C LYS A 101 -4.17 11.41 9.05
N GLU A 102 -4.22 12.69 9.44
CA GLU A 102 -5.47 13.46 9.43
C GLU A 102 -6.12 13.47 8.03
N PRO A 103 -7.45 13.32 7.91
CA PRO A 103 -8.15 13.26 6.64
C PRO A 103 -7.86 14.43 5.69
N GLU A 104 -7.67 15.64 6.22
CA GLU A 104 -7.34 16.84 5.45
C GLU A 104 -5.98 16.72 4.77
N LYS A 105 -4.98 16.18 5.47
CA LYS A 105 -3.64 15.93 4.90
C LYS A 105 -3.69 14.87 3.81
N VAL A 106 -4.54 13.86 3.97
CA VAL A 106 -4.75 12.84 2.93
C VAL A 106 -5.43 13.47 1.70
N ALA A 107 -6.41 14.36 1.90
CA ALA A 107 -7.04 15.10 0.81
C ALA A 107 -6.05 15.98 0.04
N GLU A 108 -5.12 16.64 0.74
CA GLU A 108 -4.02 17.38 0.13
C GLU A 108 -3.12 16.48 -0.74
N LEU A 109 -2.79 15.28 -0.26
CA LEU A 109 -1.99 14.30 -1.03
C LEU A 109 -2.72 13.77 -2.27
N VAL A 110 -4.04 13.56 -2.18
CA VAL A 110 -4.86 13.20 -3.34
C VAL A 110 -4.87 14.35 -4.36
N GLY A 111 -4.90 15.60 -3.89
CA GLY A 111 -4.76 16.80 -4.72
C GLY A 111 -5.91 17.00 -5.69
N ARG A 112 -7.12 16.54 -5.33
CA ARG A 112 -8.35 16.68 -6.12
C ARG A 112 -9.52 17.05 -5.22
N ASP A 113 -10.33 18.00 -5.65
CA ASP A 113 -11.54 18.45 -4.96
C ASP A 113 -12.84 18.07 -5.69
N ASP A 114 -12.73 17.46 -6.87
CA ASP A 114 -13.81 16.97 -7.71
C ASP A 114 -14.13 15.48 -7.49
N VAL A 115 -13.43 14.81 -6.56
CA VAL A 115 -13.68 13.43 -6.14
C VAL A 115 -14.01 13.37 -4.66
N ASN A 116 -14.76 12.36 -4.25
CA ASN A 116 -15.01 12.08 -2.84
C ASN A 116 -13.80 11.33 -2.25
N ILE A 117 -13.40 11.65 -1.04
CA ILE A 117 -12.24 11.04 -0.39
C ILE A 117 -12.69 10.39 0.92
N ALA A 118 -12.43 9.10 1.07
CA ALA A 118 -12.74 8.34 2.27
C ALA A 118 -11.45 7.89 2.95
N VAL A 119 -11.27 8.24 4.22
CA VAL A 119 -10.01 8.03 4.95
C VAL A 119 -10.26 7.24 6.24
N VAL A 120 -9.42 6.24 6.48
CA VAL A 120 -9.42 5.45 7.73
C VAL A 120 -8.01 4.94 8.04
N ASP A 121 -7.64 4.75 9.32
CA ASP A 121 -6.38 4.05 9.68
C ASP A 121 -6.54 2.53 9.53
N GLY A 122 -6.66 2.05 8.28
CA GLY A 122 -6.88 0.63 7.98
C GLY A 122 -5.75 -0.27 8.51
N ILE A 123 -4.50 0.18 8.40
CA ILE A 123 -3.33 -0.56 8.93
C ILE A 123 -3.39 -0.63 10.47
N GLY A 124 -3.74 0.47 11.15
CA GLY A 124 -3.87 0.50 12.60
C GLY A 124 -4.99 -0.39 13.10
N ILE A 125 -6.16 -0.36 12.44
CA ILE A 125 -7.29 -1.24 12.73
C ILE A 125 -6.90 -2.71 12.52
N ALA A 126 -6.21 -3.03 11.43
CA ALA A 126 -5.72 -4.39 11.19
C ALA A 126 -4.71 -4.84 12.28
N LEU A 127 -3.75 -4.00 12.64
CA LEU A 127 -2.81 -4.30 13.72
C LEU A 127 -3.50 -4.50 15.08
N LYS A 128 -4.58 -3.75 15.35
CA LYS A 128 -5.38 -3.89 16.57
C LYS A 128 -6.06 -5.26 16.64
N HIS A 129 -6.78 -5.65 15.58
CA HIS A 129 -7.64 -6.85 15.57
C HIS A 129 -6.95 -8.13 15.11
N VAL A 130 -6.17 -8.07 14.02
CA VAL A 130 -5.57 -9.25 13.37
C VAL A 130 -4.07 -9.37 13.59
N LYS A 131 -3.43 -8.38 14.23
CA LYS A 131 -1.99 -8.34 14.54
C LYS A 131 -1.07 -8.36 13.30
N LEU A 132 -1.63 -8.06 12.14
CA LEU A 132 -0.92 -7.98 10.86
C LEU A 132 -1.26 -6.65 10.18
N ALA A 133 -0.29 -6.06 9.50
CA ALA A 133 -0.47 -4.83 8.72
C ALA A 133 -1.15 -5.09 7.36
N VAL A 134 -2.35 -5.70 7.39
CA VAL A 134 -3.14 -6.09 6.22
C VAL A 134 -4.49 -5.35 6.24
N PRO A 135 -4.61 -4.19 5.58
CA PRO A 135 -5.82 -3.36 5.65
C PRO A 135 -6.96 -3.84 4.73
N ASN A 136 -6.89 -5.07 4.22
CA ASN A 136 -7.88 -5.64 3.30
C ASN A 136 -9.30 -5.72 3.88
N ALA A 137 -9.46 -6.29 5.08
CA ALA A 137 -10.77 -6.38 5.74
C ALA A 137 -11.31 -5.00 6.19
N PRO A 138 -10.51 -4.12 6.82
CA PRO A 138 -10.90 -2.73 7.07
C PRO A 138 -11.45 -2.01 5.84
N LEU A 139 -10.74 -2.07 4.70
CA LEU A 139 -11.18 -1.37 3.49
C LEU A 139 -12.42 -2.01 2.84
N ALA A 140 -12.69 -3.29 3.07
CA ALA A 140 -13.96 -3.89 2.67
C ALA A 140 -15.14 -3.28 3.45
N GLY A 141 -14.94 -3.03 4.76
CA GLY A 141 -15.90 -2.29 5.58
C GLY A 141 -16.13 -0.86 5.08
N VAL A 142 -15.05 -0.14 4.74
CA VAL A 142 -15.16 1.19 4.13
C VAL A 142 -15.94 1.16 2.83
N PHE A 143 -15.65 0.18 1.96
CA PHE A 143 -16.35 0.02 0.68
C PHE A 143 -17.87 -0.13 0.90
N SER A 144 -18.27 -1.05 1.79
CA SER A 144 -19.67 -1.24 2.17
C SER A 144 -20.31 0.03 2.71
N ARG A 145 -19.60 0.79 3.56
CA ARG A 145 -20.10 2.05 4.12
C ARG A 145 -20.36 3.11 3.04
N VAL A 146 -19.44 3.23 2.10
CA VAL A 146 -19.47 4.27 1.05
C VAL A 146 -20.56 3.98 0.02
N PHE A 147 -20.69 2.73 -0.42
CA PHE A 147 -21.57 2.37 -1.54
C PHE A 147 -22.90 1.76 -1.10
N GLY A 148 -23.04 1.34 0.16
CA GLY A 148 -24.23 0.64 0.66
C GLY A 148 -24.32 -0.82 0.24
N PHE A 149 -23.32 -1.32 -0.50
CA PHE A 149 -23.14 -2.71 -0.87
C PHE A 149 -21.62 -3.00 -1.02
N PRO A 150 -21.19 -4.28 -0.96
CA PRO A 150 -21.99 -5.39 -0.46
C PRO A 150 -22.35 -5.21 1.01
N SER A 151 -23.38 -5.91 1.49
CA SER A 151 -23.79 -5.82 2.90
C SER A 151 -22.67 -6.31 3.84
N LEU A 152 -22.67 -5.83 5.10
CA LEU A 152 -21.71 -6.34 6.10
C LEU A 152 -21.88 -7.85 6.35
N GLU A 153 -23.09 -8.38 6.21
CA GLU A 153 -23.37 -9.82 6.30
C GLU A 153 -22.68 -10.57 5.15
N SER A 154 -22.85 -10.11 3.92
CA SER A 154 -22.20 -10.70 2.74
C SER A 154 -20.67 -10.62 2.81
N ILE A 155 -20.12 -9.56 3.41
CA ILE A 155 -18.70 -9.45 3.72
C ILE A 155 -18.28 -10.49 4.75
N ARG A 156 -19.05 -10.69 5.83
CA ARG A 156 -18.76 -11.72 6.83
C ARG A 156 -18.73 -13.11 6.21
N ASP A 157 -19.73 -13.44 5.39
CA ASP A 157 -19.82 -14.73 4.71
C ASP A 157 -18.66 -14.96 3.73
N ALA A 158 -18.20 -13.88 3.07
CA ALA A 158 -17.05 -13.94 2.18
C ALA A 158 -15.73 -14.11 2.94
N LEU A 159 -15.58 -13.44 4.08
CA LEU A 159 -14.46 -13.67 4.99
C LEU A 159 -14.47 -15.10 5.54
N GLU A 160 -15.63 -15.63 5.94
CA GLU A 160 -15.74 -17.00 6.44
C GLU A 160 -15.37 -18.04 5.37
N ALA A 161 -15.81 -17.83 4.13
CA ALA A 161 -15.42 -18.70 3.02
C ALA A 161 -13.91 -18.68 2.74
N GLN A 162 -13.24 -17.54 2.90
CA GLN A 162 -11.80 -17.41 2.65
C GLN A 162 -10.92 -17.86 3.82
N LEU A 163 -11.34 -17.57 5.06
CA LEU A 163 -10.50 -17.69 6.26
C LEU A 163 -10.96 -18.79 7.22
N GLY A 164 -12.15 -19.35 7.01
CA GLY A 164 -12.79 -20.28 7.92
C GLY A 164 -12.88 -19.71 9.34
N LYS A 165 -12.30 -20.42 10.30
CA LYS A 165 -12.39 -20.09 11.74
C LYS A 165 -11.73 -18.76 12.15
N ALA A 166 -10.97 -18.11 11.27
CA ALA A 166 -10.31 -16.82 11.55
C ALA A 166 -11.15 -15.58 11.14
N VAL A 167 -12.45 -15.75 10.90
CA VAL A 167 -13.37 -14.68 10.44
C VAL A 167 -13.58 -13.56 11.46
N GLU A 168 -13.74 -13.88 12.75
CA GLU A 168 -14.24 -12.92 13.75
C GLU A 168 -13.35 -11.68 13.89
N ALA A 169 -12.03 -11.86 13.96
CA ALA A 169 -11.08 -10.74 14.06
C ALA A 169 -11.07 -9.87 12.80
N ASN A 170 -11.17 -10.48 11.62
CA ASN A 170 -11.22 -9.75 10.35
C ASN A 170 -12.55 -9.00 10.19
N PHE A 171 -13.65 -9.62 10.59
CA PHE A 171 -14.96 -8.99 10.54
C PHE A 171 -15.08 -7.84 11.54
N ALA A 172 -14.54 -7.98 12.75
CA ALA A 172 -14.44 -6.88 13.71
C ALA A 172 -13.64 -5.70 13.15
N ALA A 173 -12.53 -5.97 12.44
CA ALA A 173 -11.75 -4.95 11.76
C ALA A 173 -12.54 -4.24 10.64
N ALA A 174 -13.28 -5.00 9.82
CA ALA A 174 -14.17 -4.44 8.78
C ALA A 174 -15.27 -3.57 9.40
N LYS A 175 -15.92 -4.03 10.47
CA LYS A 175 -16.98 -3.31 11.17
C LYS A 175 -16.48 -2.01 11.80
N GLU A 176 -15.34 -2.04 12.47
CA GLU A 176 -14.74 -0.82 13.05
C GLU A 176 -14.45 0.21 11.95
N ALA A 177 -13.87 -0.20 10.83
CA ALA A 177 -13.60 0.69 9.71
C ALA A 177 -14.87 1.21 9.03
N TYR A 178 -15.93 0.40 8.94
CA TYR A 178 -17.25 0.82 8.47
C TYR A 178 -17.82 1.97 9.32
N GLU A 179 -17.63 1.90 10.64
CA GLU A 179 -18.15 2.87 11.60
C GLU A 179 -17.28 4.13 11.71
N SER A 180 -15.96 4.00 11.58
CA SER A 180 -14.99 5.07 11.86
C SER A 180 -14.51 5.86 10.64
N VAL A 181 -14.86 5.45 9.42
CA VAL A 181 -14.38 6.13 8.20
C VAL A 181 -14.89 7.57 8.12
N VAL A 182 -13.98 8.49 7.76
CA VAL A 182 -14.31 9.89 7.48
C VAL A 182 -14.43 10.07 5.97
N VAL A 183 -15.53 10.65 5.51
CA VAL A 183 -15.78 10.93 4.08
C VAL A 183 -15.81 12.42 3.83
N ILE A 184 -14.85 12.92 3.07
CA ILE A 184 -14.79 14.27 2.54
C ILE A 184 -15.49 14.26 1.17
N LYS A 185 -16.55 15.05 1.02
CA LYS A 185 -17.32 15.13 -0.22
C LYS A 185 -16.65 16.05 -1.24
N ALA A 186 -16.80 15.71 -2.51
CA ALA A 186 -16.37 16.57 -3.61
C ALA A 186 -17.05 17.95 -3.53
N LYS A 187 -16.33 19.02 -3.89
CA LYS A 187 -16.82 20.41 -3.87
C LYS A 187 -17.61 20.79 -5.14
N GLY A 188 -17.62 19.93 -6.15
CA GLY A 188 -18.37 20.10 -7.41
C GLY A 188 -17.96 19.05 -8.44
N ALA A 189 -18.60 19.04 -9.61
CA ALA A 189 -18.35 18.04 -10.67
C ALA A 189 -16.97 18.17 -11.38
N GLY A 190 -16.06 19.00 -10.85
CA GLY A 190 -14.82 19.37 -11.53
C GLY A 190 -15.07 20.22 -12.77
N GLY A 191 -14.12 21.09 -13.13
CA GLY A 191 -14.08 21.64 -14.48
C GLY A 191 -13.80 20.51 -15.49
N ALA A 192 -13.96 20.78 -16.80
CA ALA A 192 -13.53 19.86 -17.83
C ALA A 192 -12.03 19.57 -17.68
N ARG A 193 -11.69 18.41 -17.11
CA ARG A 193 -10.31 17.92 -16.98
C ARG A 193 -10.02 17.01 -18.16
N GLU A 194 -8.81 17.09 -18.69
CA GLU A 194 -8.34 16.14 -19.69
C GLU A 194 -8.39 14.72 -19.12
N ALA A 195 -8.94 13.79 -19.90
CA ALA A 195 -9.09 12.41 -19.46
C ALA A 195 -7.70 11.78 -19.31
N VAL A 196 -7.39 11.33 -18.10
CA VAL A 196 -6.16 10.59 -17.79
C VAL A 196 -6.51 9.10 -17.78
N GLU A 197 -5.75 8.29 -18.52
CA GLU A 197 -5.94 6.85 -18.56
C GLU A 197 -4.81 6.13 -17.80
N ILE A 198 -5.18 5.14 -16.98
CA ILE A 198 -4.22 4.22 -16.37
C ILE A 198 -3.56 3.40 -17.49
N PRO A 199 -2.22 3.38 -17.59
CA PRO A 199 -1.54 2.54 -18.56
C PRO A 199 -1.81 1.04 -18.30
N THR A 200 -1.93 0.26 -19.37
CA THR A 200 -2.11 -1.20 -19.30
C THR A 200 -0.84 -1.96 -18.94
N THR A 201 0.30 -1.27 -18.80
CA THR A 201 1.59 -1.87 -18.41
C THR A 201 1.81 -1.80 -16.91
N SER A 202 2.48 -2.81 -16.35
CA SER A 202 2.93 -2.85 -14.97
C SER A 202 4.15 -1.94 -14.72
N ALA A 203 4.74 -1.39 -15.78
CA ALA A 203 5.99 -0.65 -15.71
C ALA A 203 5.93 0.65 -14.89
N PHE A 204 4.75 1.23 -14.68
CA PHE A 204 4.61 2.41 -13.79
C PHE A 204 4.56 2.05 -12.30
N LEU A 205 4.42 0.76 -11.95
CA LEU A 205 4.50 0.29 -10.56
C LEU A 205 5.88 0.56 -9.93
N THR A 206 6.87 0.91 -10.75
CA THR A 206 8.24 1.19 -10.34
C THR A 206 8.64 2.68 -10.46
N GLY A 207 7.68 3.57 -10.78
CA GLY A 207 7.91 5.01 -10.91
C GLY A 207 7.55 5.56 -12.30
N PRO A 208 8.01 6.78 -12.66
CA PRO A 208 7.75 7.36 -13.98
C PRO A 208 8.34 6.44 -15.06
N TYR A 209 7.48 5.88 -15.90
CA TYR A 209 7.88 5.05 -17.02
C TYR A 209 7.55 5.77 -18.32
N GLU A 210 8.52 5.83 -19.22
CA GLU A 210 8.32 6.32 -20.58
C GLU A 210 8.09 5.10 -21.49
N LEU A 211 7.02 5.12 -22.28
CA LEU A 211 6.85 4.15 -23.35
C LEU A 211 7.98 4.32 -24.37
N VAL A 212 8.98 3.46 -24.27
CA VAL A 212 10.10 3.45 -25.20
C VAL A 212 9.79 2.53 -26.39
N PRO A 213 10.08 2.97 -27.63
CA PRO A 213 9.93 2.12 -28.80
C PRO A 213 10.96 0.98 -28.75
N TRP A 214 10.66 -0.15 -29.41
CA TRP A 214 11.48 -1.38 -29.31
C TRP A 214 12.96 -1.16 -29.68
N GLN A 215 13.26 -0.15 -30.51
CA GLN A 215 14.60 0.24 -30.91
C GLN A 215 15.45 0.84 -29.78
N LYS A 216 14.80 1.39 -28.74
CA LYS A 216 15.45 1.94 -27.54
C LYS A 216 15.56 0.91 -26.40
N VAL A 217 14.95 -0.26 -26.53
CA VAL A 217 15.08 -1.34 -25.54
C VAL A 217 16.50 -1.92 -25.62
N ASN A 218 17.08 -2.25 -24.47
CA ASN A 218 18.42 -2.85 -24.42
C ASN A 218 18.45 -4.13 -25.27
N LYS A 219 19.39 -4.20 -26.21
CA LYS A 219 19.59 -5.41 -27.03
C LYS A 219 19.81 -6.60 -26.11
N ALA A 220 19.10 -7.70 -26.39
CA ALA A 220 19.13 -8.92 -25.59
C ALA A 220 18.77 -8.74 -24.10
N GLY A 221 18.07 -7.67 -23.72
CA GLY A 221 17.66 -7.44 -22.33
C GLY A 221 18.83 -7.17 -21.38
N VAL A 222 19.97 -6.69 -21.88
CA VAL A 222 21.15 -6.40 -21.05
C VAL A 222 20.79 -5.42 -19.94
N VAL A 223 21.08 -5.79 -18.70
CA VAL A 223 20.88 -4.97 -17.51
C VAL A 223 22.22 -4.37 -17.09
N TYR A 224 22.24 -3.09 -16.74
CA TYR A 224 23.46 -2.39 -16.33
C TYR A 224 23.76 -2.61 -14.82
N PRO A 225 25.04 -2.61 -14.41
CA PRO A 225 25.44 -2.62 -13.00
C PRO A 225 24.78 -1.48 -12.21
N GLY A 226 24.38 -1.75 -10.96
CA GLY A 226 23.77 -0.76 -10.08
C GLY A 226 22.32 -0.39 -10.39
N SER A 227 21.67 -1.06 -11.35
CA SER A 227 20.24 -0.87 -11.66
C SER A 227 19.31 -1.06 -10.44
N SER A 228 19.68 -1.93 -9.50
CA SER A 228 18.95 -2.11 -8.23
C SER A 228 18.91 -0.85 -7.35
N LEU A 229 19.90 0.04 -7.45
CA LEU A 229 19.95 1.30 -6.69
C LEU A 229 18.90 2.32 -7.16
N ARG A 230 18.22 2.07 -8.28
CA ARG A 230 17.10 2.91 -8.73
C ARG A 230 15.81 2.58 -7.99
N TYR A 231 15.72 1.38 -7.42
CA TYR A 231 14.51 0.88 -6.77
C TYR A 231 14.61 1.11 -5.25
N LYS A 232 14.14 2.28 -4.81
CA LYS A 232 14.08 2.64 -3.39
C LYS A 232 12.98 1.83 -2.69
N THR A 233 13.38 0.76 -2.00
CA THR A 233 12.48 -0.16 -1.29
C THR A 233 12.08 0.34 0.11
N GLY A 234 12.62 1.47 0.54
CA GLY A 234 12.38 2.04 1.86
C GLY A 234 10.90 2.30 2.16
N SER A 235 10.15 2.79 1.17
CA SER A 235 8.71 3.09 1.33
C SER A 235 7.86 1.86 1.63
N TRP A 236 8.40 0.64 1.52
CA TRP A 236 7.67 -0.62 1.69
C TRP A 236 7.39 -0.97 3.15
N ARG A 237 8.07 -0.29 4.07
CA ARG A 237 8.01 -0.59 5.50
C ARG A 237 6.77 0.00 6.16
N THR A 238 6.22 -0.76 7.09
CA THR A 238 5.23 -0.27 8.07
C THR A 238 5.91 0.22 9.36
N GLU A 239 7.08 -0.34 9.67
CA GLU A 239 7.89 0.01 10.84
C GLU A 239 9.33 0.25 10.41
N LYS A 240 10.03 1.14 11.11
CA LYS A 240 11.45 1.41 10.88
C LYS A 240 12.26 1.12 12.15
N PRO A 241 13.50 0.62 12.03
CA PRO A 241 14.37 0.47 13.17
C PRO A 241 14.89 1.84 13.64
N ILE A 242 14.94 2.06 14.95
CA ILE A 242 15.67 3.16 15.59
C ILE A 242 16.69 2.54 16.53
N ILE A 243 17.93 3.03 16.47
CA ILE A 243 19.03 2.55 17.32
C ILE A 243 19.32 3.52 18.46
N ASP A 244 19.44 2.98 19.66
CA ASP A 244 20.02 3.61 20.84
C ASP A 244 21.52 3.31 20.88
N HIS A 245 22.34 4.27 20.44
CA HIS A 245 23.79 4.13 20.38
C HIS A 245 24.43 3.91 21.76
N SER A 246 23.78 4.30 22.86
CA SER A 246 24.31 4.08 24.21
C SER A 246 24.34 2.59 24.61
N LYS A 247 23.48 1.77 24.01
CA LYS A 247 23.39 0.32 24.23
C LYS A 247 24.12 -0.49 23.16
N CYS A 248 24.55 0.15 22.07
CA CYS A 248 25.20 -0.53 20.97
C CYS A 248 26.64 -0.90 21.32
N ILE A 249 26.95 -2.20 21.31
CA ILE A 249 28.30 -2.72 21.54
C ILE A 249 29.10 -2.96 20.25
N MET A 250 28.61 -2.44 19.10
CA MET A 250 29.23 -2.61 17.78
C MET A 250 29.55 -4.07 17.40
N CYS A 251 28.71 -5.02 17.81
CA CYS A 251 28.87 -6.45 17.50
C CYS A 251 28.59 -6.82 16.02
N ARG A 252 28.04 -5.89 15.23
CA ARG A 252 27.73 -6.03 13.80
C ARG A 252 26.73 -7.13 13.41
N LYS A 253 26.02 -7.73 14.36
CA LYS A 253 24.96 -8.71 14.02
C LYS A 253 23.87 -8.09 13.15
N CYS A 254 23.37 -6.91 13.51
CA CYS A 254 22.38 -6.20 12.69
C CYS A 254 22.85 -5.94 11.25
N TRP A 255 24.14 -5.64 11.07
CA TRP A 255 24.78 -5.46 9.77
C TRP A 255 24.85 -6.78 8.99
N LEU A 256 25.39 -7.83 9.63
CA LEU A 256 25.58 -9.15 9.01
C LEU A 256 24.25 -9.83 8.60
N PHE A 257 23.21 -9.66 9.40
CA PHE A 257 21.91 -10.31 9.18
C PHE A 257 20.94 -9.45 8.36
N CYS A 258 21.32 -8.24 7.93
CA CYS A 258 20.45 -7.43 7.09
C CYS A 258 20.35 -8.06 5.70
N PRO A 259 19.14 -8.48 5.25
CA PRO A 259 19.00 -9.14 3.95
C PRO A 259 19.06 -8.17 2.75
N ASP A 260 19.07 -6.85 3.02
CA ASP A 260 18.96 -5.78 2.01
C ASP A 260 20.15 -4.80 2.08
N ASP A 261 21.19 -5.11 2.86
CA ASP A 261 22.35 -4.22 3.09
C ASP A 261 21.97 -2.79 3.52
N ALA A 262 20.81 -2.64 4.17
CA ALA A 262 20.28 -1.36 4.61
C ALA A 262 20.83 -0.91 5.97
N VAL A 263 21.69 -1.70 6.61
CA VAL A 263 22.41 -1.33 7.82
C VAL A 263 23.80 -0.88 7.41
N LEU A 264 24.17 0.34 7.77
CA LEU A 264 25.41 0.98 7.37
C LEU A 264 26.36 1.12 8.57
N GLU A 265 27.66 0.97 8.32
CA GLU A 265 28.68 1.47 9.25
C GLU A 265 29.06 2.88 8.81
N VAL A 266 28.88 3.85 9.69
CA VAL A 266 29.28 5.25 9.45
C VAL A 266 30.33 5.68 10.46
N TRP A 267 31.25 6.53 10.04
CA TRP A 267 32.20 7.17 10.94
C TRP A 267 31.61 8.46 11.47
N ARG A 268 31.58 8.62 12.80
CA ARG A 268 31.22 9.88 13.46
C ARG A 268 32.35 10.37 14.35
N ASP A 269 32.46 11.68 14.46
CA ASP A 269 33.32 12.33 15.43
C ASP A 269 32.51 12.57 16.70
N VAL A 270 32.98 12.03 17.82
CA VAL A 270 32.35 12.16 19.14
C VAL A 270 33.34 12.78 20.12
N GLU A 271 32.83 13.59 21.04
CA GLU A 271 33.67 14.17 22.09
C GLU A 271 33.75 13.22 23.29
N LYS A 272 34.96 12.80 23.65
CA LYS A 272 35.18 11.92 24.80
C LYS A 272 36.33 12.47 25.64
N GLY A 273 36.00 13.03 26.80
CA GLY A 273 36.99 13.63 27.71
C GLY A 273 37.68 14.87 27.15
N GLY A 274 36.94 15.76 26.45
CA GLY A 274 37.47 17.01 25.88
C GLY A 274 38.32 16.84 24.62
N LYS A 275 38.32 15.65 24.00
CA LYS A 275 39.00 15.36 22.74
C LYS A 275 38.01 14.80 21.72
N ALA A 276 38.10 15.28 20.48
CA ALA A 276 37.37 14.70 19.35
C ALA A 276 37.98 13.34 18.99
N VAL A 277 37.18 12.28 19.04
CA VAL A 277 37.56 10.91 18.70
C VAL A 277 36.63 10.40 17.62
N ARG A 278 37.20 9.77 16.58
CA ARG A 278 36.42 9.17 15.51
C ARG A 278 36.02 7.74 15.86
N VAL A 279 34.72 7.46 15.88
CA VAL A 279 34.16 6.15 16.19
C VAL A 279 33.29 5.65 15.03
N LYS A 280 33.17 4.32 14.92
CA LYS A 280 32.17 3.73 14.03
C LYS A 280 30.85 3.57 14.76
N GLU A 281 29.78 3.91 14.08
CA GLU A 281 28.41 3.73 14.51
C GLU A 281 27.59 3.00 13.45
N ILE A 282 26.46 2.44 13.86
CA ILE A 282 25.49 1.83 12.95
C ILE A 282 24.41 2.84 12.59
N GLU A 283 24.16 3.04 11.30
CA GLU A 283 23.00 3.77 10.79
C GLU A 283 22.14 2.88 9.90
N PHE A 284 20.93 3.34 9.57
CA PHE A 284 20.04 2.66 8.64
C PHE A 284 19.84 3.50 7.39
N ASN A 285 20.06 2.90 6.24
CA ASN A 285 19.67 3.48 4.96
C ASN A 285 18.15 3.34 4.76
N TYR A 286 17.41 4.37 5.15
CA TYR A 286 15.95 4.38 5.00
C TYR A 286 15.47 4.47 3.53
N ASP A 287 16.34 4.62 2.54
CA ASP A 287 15.92 4.45 1.15
C ASP A 287 15.74 2.98 0.76
N TYR A 288 16.34 2.04 1.51
CA TYR A 288 16.30 0.60 1.21
C TYR A 288 15.86 -0.29 2.37
N CYS A 289 15.82 0.24 3.59
CA CYS A 289 15.33 -0.51 4.74
C CYS A 289 13.84 -0.85 4.56
N LYS A 290 13.54 -2.14 4.37
CA LYS A 290 12.17 -2.67 4.24
C LYS A 290 11.43 -2.84 5.57
N GLY A 291 12.08 -2.58 6.70
CA GLY A 291 11.47 -2.71 8.02
C GLY A 291 11.17 -4.14 8.46
N CYS A 292 11.98 -5.12 8.04
CA CYS A 292 11.76 -6.54 8.36
C CYS A 292 11.97 -6.92 9.84
N GLY A 293 12.58 -6.05 10.64
CA GLY A 293 12.79 -6.28 12.08
C GLY A 293 13.93 -7.21 12.45
N ILE A 294 14.55 -7.92 11.50
CA ILE A 294 15.66 -8.87 11.77
C ILE A 294 16.79 -8.21 12.57
N CYS A 295 17.15 -6.97 12.23
CA CYS A 295 18.20 -6.23 12.94
C CYS A 295 17.89 -6.00 14.43
N ALA A 296 16.62 -5.81 14.79
CA ALA A 296 16.17 -5.68 16.18
C ALA A 296 16.19 -7.04 16.89
N ASP A 297 15.69 -8.09 16.23
CA ASP A 297 15.63 -9.46 16.76
C ASP A 297 17.01 -10.04 17.10
N VAL A 298 18.00 -9.84 16.21
CA VAL A 298 19.36 -10.36 16.43
C VAL A 298 20.22 -9.50 17.37
N CYS A 299 19.71 -8.35 17.82
CA CYS A 299 20.47 -7.41 18.64
C CYS A 299 20.63 -7.93 20.09
N PRO A 300 21.85 -8.29 20.53
CA PRO A 300 22.03 -8.96 21.82
C PRO A 300 21.82 -8.04 23.03
N THR A 301 21.85 -6.71 22.81
CA THR A 301 21.68 -5.70 23.86
C THR A 301 20.34 -4.98 23.80
N GLY A 302 19.47 -5.33 22.84
CA GLY A 302 18.21 -4.62 22.63
C GLY A 302 18.39 -3.15 22.25
N ALA A 303 19.50 -2.81 21.59
CA ALA A 303 19.80 -1.43 21.18
C ALA A 303 18.91 -0.93 20.03
N ILE A 304 18.19 -1.80 19.33
CA ILE A 304 17.37 -1.43 18.18
C ILE A 304 15.90 -1.69 18.50
N THR A 305 15.05 -0.68 18.31
CA THR A 305 13.60 -0.77 18.50
C THR A 305 12.89 -0.50 17.17
N MET A 306 11.88 -1.30 16.82
CA MET A 306 11.02 -1.05 15.67
C MET A 306 9.93 -0.05 16.07
N VAL A 307 9.75 1.00 15.26
CA VAL A 307 8.70 2.00 15.48
C VAL A 307 7.82 2.14 14.24
N ARG A 308 6.51 2.28 14.45
CA ARG A 308 5.55 2.50 13.36
C ARG A 308 5.88 3.77 12.58
N GLU A 309 5.85 3.66 11.26
CA GLU A 309 6.03 4.79 10.34
C GLU A 309 4.66 5.17 9.76
N ILE A 310 4.12 6.27 10.29
CA ILE A 310 2.84 6.90 9.89
C ILE A 310 3.10 7.93 8.79
#